data_AF-A0A6J5G4L7-F1
#
_entry.id   AF-A0A6J5G4L7-F1
#
_cell.length_a   1.000
_cell.length_b   1.000
_cell.length_c   1.000
_cell.angle_alpha   90.00
_cell.angle_beta   90.00
_cell.angle_gamma   90.00
#
_symmetry.space_group_name_H-M   'P 1'
#
loop_
_entity.id
_entity.type
_entity.pdbx_description
1 polymer ?
#
loop_
_entity_poly.entity_id
_entity_poly.type
_entity_poly.pdbx_seq_one_letter_code
_entity_poly.pdbx_strand_id
1 'polypeptide(L)'
;MKKGKAKLTRHDAERLFEGLPSGNVRVSSRPENPFESGAFAEVERVDDEAKLWKDNLITLPVAIELPAGYESVSRMREAMARAWRMKWVREGENEVVAEFPEGWTAVRPKSGPIELRDSSGVVRALYGWAEDAELRILPRYLVESQANSSTGLGSLVVRDRANSQILERSSIWSAKSGTNHPDWSRLTVWLNSHYPRHLDPLRYWKDCEENIQS
;
A
#
# COMPACT_ATOMS: atom_id res chain seq x y z
N MET A 1 -67.55 5.71 -18.29
CA MET A 1 -67.15 5.54 -16.87
C MET A 1 -66.67 4.11 -16.68
N LYS A 2 -65.41 3.86 -16.29
CA LYS A 2 -64.89 2.51 -16.01
C LYS A 2 -64.40 2.45 -14.56
N LYS A 3 -65.02 1.55 -13.78
CA LYS A 3 -64.84 1.34 -12.33
C LYS A 3 -63.52 0.63 -12.04
N GLY A 4 -62.72 1.15 -11.10
CA GLY A 4 -61.49 0.54 -10.59
C GLY A 4 -61.77 -0.65 -9.67
N LYS A 5 -60.89 -1.65 -9.70
CA LYS A 5 -60.96 -2.91 -8.94
C LYS A 5 -60.59 -2.68 -7.46
N ALA A 6 -61.38 -3.25 -6.55
CA ALA A 6 -61.19 -3.16 -5.09
C ALA A 6 -60.10 -4.13 -4.60
N LYS A 7 -59.37 -3.73 -3.55
CA LYS A 7 -58.32 -4.50 -2.88
C LYS A 7 -58.94 -5.56 -1.96
N LEU A 8 -58.53 -6.82 -2.12
CA LEU A 8 -58.93 -7.95 -1.29
C LEU A 8 -58.22 -7.88 0.07
N THR A 9 -58.97 -8.00 1.17
CA THR A 9 -58.44 -7.99 2.54
C THR A 9 -58.33 -9.40 3.11
N ARG A 10 -57.38 -9.59 4.03
CA ARG A 10 -56.93 -10.87 4.62
C ARG A 10 -58.04 -11.75 5.23
N HIS A 11 -59.19 -11.18 5.60
CA HIS A 11 -60.34 -11.92 6.12
C HIS A 11 -61.11 -12.74 5.07
N ASP A 12 -60.96 -12.46 3.77
CA ASP A 12 -61.57 -13.28 2.72
C ASP A 12 -60.83 -14.62 2.51
N ALA A 13 -59.56 -14.72 2.95
CA ALA A 13 -58.77 -15.94 2.85
C ALA A 13 -59.14 -16.99 3.92
N GLU A 14 -59.70 -16.56 5.05
CA GLU A 14 -60.10 -17.45 6.16
C GLU A 14 -61.41 -18.18 5.88
N ARG A 15 -62.23 -17.68 4.94
CA ARG A 15 -63.45 -18.36 4.45
C ARG A 15 -63.18 -19.52 3.48
N LEU A 16 -61.93 -19.72 3.05
CA LEU A 16 -61.57 -20.82 2.14
C LEU A 16 -61.35 -22.17 2.84
N PHE A 17 -61.41 -22.22 4.19
CA PHE A 17 -61.08 -23.40 4.97
C PHE A 17 -62.13 -23.81 6.02
N GLU A 18 -63.37 -23.34 5.92
CA GLU A 18 -64.48 -23.90 6.71
C GLU A 18 -64.92 -25.25 6.09
N GLY A 19 -64.55 -26.37 6.73
CA GLY A 19 -65.09 -27.69 6.35
C GLY A 19 -64.18 -28.92 6.54
N LEU A 20 -63.01 -28.84 7.17
CA LEU A 20 -62.17 -30.02 7.41
C LEU A 20 -62.36 -30.59 8.84
N PRO A 21 -62.51 -31.92 8.99
CA PRO A 21 -62.82 -32.53 10.28
C PRO A 21 -61.64 -32.47 11.27
N SER A 22 -61.94 -32.21 12.53
CA SER A 22 -60.99 -32.14 13.64
C SER A 22 -60.46 -33.54 14.01
N GLY A 23 -59.34 -33.93 13.39
CA GLY A 23 -58.61 -35.15 13.72
C GLY A 23 -57.75 -35.00 14.96
N ASN A 24 -58.12 -35.71 16.03
CA ASN A 24 -57.40 -35.78 17.30
C ASN A 24 -56.25 -36.80 17.17
N VAL A 25 -54.99 -36.35 17.09
CA VAL A 25 -53.81 -37.25 17.10
C VAL A 25 -52.72 -36.66 17.99
N ARG A 26 -52.45 -37.35 19.12
CA ARG A 26 -51.22 -37.25 19.90
C ARG A 26 -50.18 -38.21 19.32
N VAL A 27 -49.10 -37.69 18.73
CA VAL A 27 -47.82 -38.40 18.45
C VAL A 27 -46.73 -37.31 18.42
N SER A 28 -45.90 -37.21 19.47
CA SER A 28 -44.52 -37.71 19.55
C SER A 28 -43.55 -37.13 18.51
N SER A 29 -42.47 -36.55 19.03
CA SER A 29 -41.16 -36.25 18.40
C SER A 29 -41.16 -35.36 17.15
N ARG A 30 -40.83 -34.08 17.36
CA ARG A 30 -40.21 -33.20 16.37
C ARG A 30 -38.93 -33.86 15.84
N PRO A 31 -38.61 -33.82 14.54
CA PRO A 31 -37.30 -34.27 14.05
C PRO A 31 -36.23 -33.39 14.68
N GLU A 32 -35.32 -33.98 15.46
CA GLU A 32 -34.10 -33.30 15.87
C GLU A 32 -33.32 -32.90 14.63
N ASN A 33 -32.87 -31.66 14.61
CA ASN A 33 -32.06 -31.12 13.54
C ASN A 33 -30.70 -31.86 13.55
N PRO A 34 -30.27 -32.51 12.46
CA PRO A 34 -29.00 -33.23 12.41
C PRO A 34 -27.76 -32.31 12.49
N PHE A 35 -27.98 -30.99 12.58
CA PHE A 35 -26.96 -29.98 12.81
C PHE A 35 -27.05 -29.36 14.22
N GLU A 36 -27.76 -29.98 15.16
CA GLU A 36 -27.72 -29.54 16.56
C GLU A 36 -26.31 -29.67 17.16
N SER A 37 -25.93 -28.59 17.82
CA SER A 37 -24.63 -28.22 18.34
C SER A 37 -24.13 -29.18 19.42
N GLY A 38 -23.46 -30.25 19.01
CA GLY A 38 -22.92 -31.23 19.96
C GLY A 38 -21.99 -32.29 19.38
N ALA A 39 -21.13 -31.95 18.41
CA ALA A 39 -20.03 -32.86 17.99
C ALA A 39 -18.89 -32.20 17.20
N PHE A 40 -18.85 -30.87 17.13
CA PHE A 40 -17.66 -30.18 16.66
C PHE A 40 -17.08 -29.52 17.89
N ALA A 41 -16.03 -30.13 18.44
CA ALA A 41 -15.08 -29.35 19.22
C ALA A 41 -14.85 -28.08 18.41
N GLU A 42 -15.09 -26.94 19.04
CA GLU A 42 -14.68 -25.64 18.52
C GLU A 42 -13.18 -25.76 18.33
N VAL A 43 -12.77 -26.21 17.13
CA VAL A 43 -11.41 -26.04 16.68
C VAL A 43 -11.33 -24.54 16.60
N GLU A 44 -10.74 -23.98 17.66
CA GLU A 44 -10.28 -22.62 17.73
C GLU A 44 -9.64 -22.38 16.37
N ARG A 45 -10.36 -21.65 15.50
CA ARG A 45 -9.78 -21.26 14.23
C ARG A 45 -8.53 -20.53 14.65
N VAL A 46 -7.38 -21.07 14.26
CA VAL A 46 -6.10 -20.41 14.42
C VAL A 46 -6.22 -19.10 13.63
N ASP A 47 -6.70 -18.08 14.33
CA ASP A 47 -6.91 -16.70 13.84
C ASP A 47 -5.56 -16.06 13.47
N ASP A 48 -4.46 -16.79 13.71
CA ASP A 48 -3.10 -16.40 13.39
C ASP A 48 -2.75 -16.60 11.90
N GLU A 49 -3.34 -17.56 11.18
CA GLU A 49 -3.03 -17.74 9.76
C GLU A 49 -3.60 -16.61 8.88
N ALA A 50 -4.77 -16.07 9.23
CA ALA A 50 -5.38 -14.95 8.52
C ALA A 50 -4.80 -13.58 8.89
N LYS A 51 -4.10 -13.47 10.04
CA LYS A 51 -3.32 -12.28 10.41
C LYS A 51 -1.98 -12.25 9.68
N LEU A 52 -1.28 -13.39 9.61
CA LEU A 52 0.01 -13.53 8.94
C LEU A 52 -0.02 -13.11 7.46
N TRP A 53 -1.15 -13.28 6.78
CA TRP A 53 -1.26 -12.91 5.35
C TRP A 53 -1.64 -11.44 5.13
N LYS A 54 -2.14 -10.74 6.16
CA LYS A 54 -2.61 -9.35 6.00
C LYS A 54 -1.51 -8.32 6.21
N ASP A 55 -0.53 -8.60 7.05
CA ASP A 55 0.47 -7.61 7.45
C ASP A 55 1.43 -7.23 6.30
N ASN A 56 1.55 -8.10 5.29
CA ASN A 56 2.45 -7.91 4.14
C ASN A 56 1.76 -7.32 2.89
N LEU A 57 0.43 -7.15 2.91
CA LEU A 57 -0.32 -6.59 1.79
C LEU A 57 -0.38 -5.06 1.89
N ILE A 58 0.29 -4.39 0.97
CA ILE A 58 0.34 -2.93 0.92
C ILE A 58 -0.42 -2.44 -0.32
N THR A 59 -1.28 -1.46 -0.12
CA THR A 59 -2.00 -0.77 -1.21
C THR A 59 -1.17 0.43 -1.66
N LEU A 60 -0.96 0.54 -2.97
CA LEU A 60 -0.19 1.59 -3.63
C LEU A 60 -1.03 2.22 -4.73
N PRO A 61 -0.75 3.47 -5.14
CA PRO A 61 -1.39 4.03 -6.32
C PRO A 61 -1.02 3.25 -7.60
N VAL A 62 -1.94 3.21 -8.56
CA VAL A 62 -1.71 2.60 -9.88
C VAL A 62 -0.66 3.37 -10.68
N ALA A 63 -0.69 4.70 -10.57
CA ALA A 63 0.24 5.60 -11.26
C ALA A 63 1.61 5.59 -10.57
N ILE A 64 2.68 5.53 -11.37
CA ILE A 64 4.07 5.53 -10.90
C ILE A 64 4.81 6.62 -11.66
N GLU A 65 5.48 7.52 -10.93
CA GLU A 65 6.40 8.49 -11.53
C GLU A 65 7.57 7.71 -12.15
N LEU A 66 7.69 7.76 -13.47
CA LEU A 66 8.69 6.98 -14.21
C LEU A 66 10.09 7.57 -14.01
N PRO A 67 11.03 6.83 -13.38
CA PRO A 67 12.41 7.27 -13.29
C PRO A 67 13.07 7.26 -14.67
N ALA A 68 14.08 8.11 -14.85
CA ALA A 68 14.85 8.14 -16.09
C ALA A 68 15.48 6.77 -16.39
N GLY A 69 15.30 6.27 -17.62
CA GLY A 69 15.82 4.98 -18.07
C GLY A 69 14.78 3.85 -18.10
N TYR A 70 13.56 4.05 -17.60
CA TYR A 70 12.46 3.10 -17.74
C TYR A 70 11.55 3.48 -18.91
N GLU A 71 11.26 2.50 -19.78
CA GLU A 71 10.46 2.70 -20.98
C GLU A 71 8.94 2.79 -20.70
N SER A 72 8.47 2.11 -19.65
CA SER A 72 7.05 2.04 -19.31
C SER A 72 6.81 1.70 -17.85
N VAL A 73 5.60 1.98 -17.36
CA VAL A 73 5.15 1.63 -16.00
C VAL A 73 5.19 0.12 -15.79
N SER A 74 4.83 -0.67 -16.81
CA SER A 74 4.91 -2.13 -16.75
C SER A 74 6.34 -2.62 -16.51
N ARG A 75 7.33 -2.06 -17.22
CA ARG A 75 8.75 -2.37 -16.99
C ARG A 75 9.21 -1.97 -15.59
N MET A 76 8.74 -0.82 -15.10
CA MET A 76 9.05 -0.40 -13.73
C MET A 76 8.47 -1.37 -12.71
N ARG A 77 7.21 -1.78 -12.88
CA ARG A 77 6.54 -2.76 -11.99
C ARG A 77 7.24 -4.12 -11.99
N GLU A 78 7.70 -4.61 -13.14
CA GLU A 78 8.51 -5.83 -13.26
C GLU A 78 9.86 -5.69 -12.53
N ALA A 79 10.51 -4.53 -12.67
CA ALA A 79 11.78 -4.26 -11.99
C ALA A 79 11.60 -4.17 -10.46
N MET A 80 10.55 -3.49 -10.00
CA MET A 80 10.22 -3.41 -8.56
C MET A 80 9.91 -4.79 -7.98
N ALA A 81 9.10 -5.59 -8.66
CA ALA A 81 8.75 -6.94 -8.21
C ALA A 81 10.01 -7.79 -7.95
N ARG A 82 10.99 -7.71 -8.86
CA ARG A 82 12.28 -8.38 -8.69
C ARG A 82 13.13 -7.75 -7.60
N ALA A 83 13.39 -6.45 -7.67
CA ALA A 83 14.31 -5.75 -6.77
C ALA A 83 13.84 -5.78 -5.31
N TRP A 84 12.54 -5.69 -5.05
CA TRP A 84 11.96 -5.69 -3.70
C TRP A 84 11.38 -7.04 -3.28
N ARG A 85 11.48 -8.07 -4.13
CA ARG A 85 10.88 -9.40 -3.90
C ARG A 85 9.38 -9.34 -3.55
N MET A 86 8.68 -8.40 -4.16
CA MET A 86 7.24 -8.23 -3.95
C MET A 86 6.44 -8.86 -5.11
N LYS A 87 5.17 -9.17 -4.86
CA LYS A 87 4.25 -9.69 -5.87
C LYS A 87 3.05 -8.77 -6.02
N TRP A 88 2.71 -8.43 -7.26
CA TRP A 88 1.46 -7.74 -7.56
C TRP A 88 0.29 -8.72 -7.41
N VAL A 89 -0.71 -8.37 -6.59
CA VAL A 89 -1.81 -9.27 -6.21
C VAL A 89 -3.11 -8.91 -6.93
N ARG A 90 -3.51 -7.64 -6.85
CA ARG A 90 -4.74 -7.14 -7.50
C ARG A 90 -4.54 -5.70 -7.97
N GLU A 91 -5.15 -5.38 -9.08
CA GLU A 91 -5.19 -4.02 -9.63
C GLU A 91 -6.65 -3.56 -9.71
N GLY A 92 -6.94 -2.42 -9.09
CA GLY A 92 -8.19 -1.69 -9.20
C GLY A 92 -8.04 -0.49 -10.15
N GLU A 93 -9.02 0.40 -10.12
CA GLU A 93 -9.03 1.60 -10.99
C GLU A 93 -7.90 2.58 -10.64
N ASN A 94 -7.75 2.90 -9.35
CA ASN A 94 -6.79 3.90 -8.87
C ASN A 94 -5.70 3.30 -7.95
N GLU A 95 -5.91 2.08 -7.45
CA GLU A 95 -5.03 1.43 -6.48
C GLU A 95 -4.63 0.02 -6.92
N VAL A 96 -3.41 -0.37 -6.58
CA VAL A 96 -2.86 -1.71 -6.78
C VAL A 96 -2.39 -2.25 -5.44
N VAL A 97 -2.70 -3.52 -5.14
CA VAL A 97 -2.22 -4.19 -3.93
C VAL A 97 -1.06 -5.10 -4.30
N ALA A 98 0.01 -5.00 -3.51
CA ALA A 98 1.18 -5.84 -3.62
C ALA A 98 1.48 -6.53 -2.28
N GLU A 99 1.93 -7.77 -2.36
CA GLU A 99 2.48 -8.54 -1.26
C GLU A 99 3.98 -8.26 -1.18
N PHE A 100 4.42 -7.66 -0.06
CA PHE A 100 5.81 -7.35 0.21
C PHE A 100 6.46 -8.41 1.12
N PRO A 101 7.80 -8.50 1.16
CA PRO A 101 8.49 -9.21 2.23
C PRO A 101 8.13 -8.65 3.60
N GLU A 102 8.28 -9.47 4.63
CA GLU A 102 8.01 -9.10 6.03
C GLU A 102 8.78 -7.82 6.44
N GLY A 103 8.10 -6.97 7.21
CA GLY A 103 8.64 -5.74 7.77
C GLY A 103 8.47 -4.51 6.88
N TRP A 104 8.07 -4.65 5.62
CA TRP A 104 7.67 -3.53 4.79
C TRP A 104 6.36 -2.93 5.28
N THR A 105 6.27 -1.60 5.30
CA THR A 105 5.08 -0.90 5.80
C THR A 105 4.80 0.38 5.04
N ALA A 106 3.52 0.73 4.90
CA ALA A 106 3.10 2.05 4.45
C ALA A 106 2.66 2.88 5.67
N VAL A 107 3.40 3.94 5.97
CA VAL A 107 3.18 4.77 7.14
C VAL A 107 2.65 6.13 6.72
N ARG A 108 1.48 6.51 7.25
CA ARG A 108 0.93 7.85 7.07
C ARG A 108 1.46 8.79 8.18
N PRO A 109 2.33 9.76 7.86
CA PRO A 109 2.78 10.74 8.84
C PRO A 109 1.67 11.73 9.20
N LYS A 110 1.86 12.48 10.30
CA LYS A 110 0.93 13.55 10.74
C LYS A 110 0.74 14.64 9.69
N SER A 111 1.77 14.88 8.89
CA SER A 111 1.80 15.83 7.79
C SER A 111 2.72 15.27 6.71
N GLY A 112 2.31 15.40 5.45
CA GLY A 112 3.08 14.95 4.29
C GLY A 112 2.54 13.67 3.62
N PRO A 113 3.25 13.18 2.58
CA PRO A 113 2.88 12.01 1.82
C PRO A 113 2.96 10.73 2.66
N ILE A 114 2.29 9.67 2.20
CA ILE A 114 2.45 8.34 2.78
C ILE A 114 3.85 7.82 2.41
N GLU A 115 4.53 7.24 3.39
CA GLU A 115 5.88 6.71 3.25
C GLU A 115 5.84 5.19 3.16
N LEU A 116 6.31 4.64 2.04
CA LEU A 116 6.61 3.21 1.94
C LEU A 116 7.99 2.97 2.53
N ARG A 117 8.08 2.20 3.60
CA ARG A 117 9.32 1.87 4.31
C ARG A 117 9.66 0.39 4.16
N ASP A 118 10.94 0.10 3.98
CA ASP A 118 11.44 -1.27 4.02
C ASP A 118 11.51 -1.81 5.47
N SER A 119 11.93 -3.06 5.60
CA SER A 119 12.07 -3.74 6.90
C SER A 119 13.09 -3.08 7.85
N SER A 120 13.99 -2.25 7.34
CA SER A 120 14.92 -1.44 8.15
C SER A 120 14.35 -0.08 8.52
N GLY A 121 13.11 0.22 8.14
CA GLY A 121 12.44 1.50 8.35
C GLY A 121 12.89 2.60 7.38
N VAL A 122 13.68 2.28 6.35
CA VAL A 122 14.15 3.26 5.37
C VAL A 122 13.04 3.52 4.36
N VAL A 123 12.74 4.80 4.11
CA VAL A 123 11.73 5.18 3.12
C VAL A 123 12.21 4.81 1.71
N ARG A 124 11.46 4.00 0.99
CA ARG A 124 11.77 3.56 -0.39
C ARG A 124 10.92 4.28 -1.44
N ALA A 125 9.71 4.68 -1.09
CA ALA A 125 8.83 5.45 -1.96
C ALA A 125 7.90 6.37 -1.17
N LEU A 126 7.33 7.36 -1.85
CA LEU A 126 6.35 8.31 -1.33
C LEU A 126 5.14 8.35 -2.25
N TYR A 127 3.95 8.57 -1.71
CA TYR A 127 2.76 8.83 -2.50
C TYR A 127 1.75 9.73 -1.79
N GLY A 128 0.93 10.42 -2.59
CA GLY A 128 -0.10 11.34 -2.14
C GLY A 128 -1.33 10.65 -1.55
N TRP A 129 -2.32 11.46 -1.13
CA TRP A 129 -3.59 10.98 -0.58
C TRP A 129 -4.75 11.05 -1.57
N ALA A 130 -4.53 11.68 -2.71
CA ALA A 130 -5.55 11.85 -3.74
C ALA A 130 -5.70 10.56 -4.55
N GLU A 131 -6.85 10.39 -5.18
CA GLU A 131 -7.13 9.21 -6.02
C GLU A 131 -6.21 9.16 -7.26
N ASP A 132 -5.73 10.32 -7.72
CA ASP A 132 -4.77 10.48 -8.81
C ASP A 132 -3.31 10.58 -8.30
N ALA A 133 -3.05 10.17 -7.06
CA ALA A 133 -1.70 10.19 -6.51
C ALA A 133 -0.75 9.31 -7.33
N GLU A 134 0.49 9.78 -7.48
CA GLU A 134 1.56 9.02 -8.11
C GLU A 134 2.49 8.43 -7.05
N LEU A 135 2.91 7.19 -7.27
CA LEU A 135 3.98 6.56 -6.52
C LEU A 135 5.33 7.08 -7.02
N ARG A 136 6.02 7.85 -6.17
CA ARG A 136 7.39 8.30 -6.39
C ARG A 136 8.38 7.39 -5.69
N ILE A 137 9.21 6.70 -6.45
CA ILE A 137 10.23 5.79 -5.92
C ILE A 137 11.53 6.57 -5.74
N LEU A 138 12.14 6.43 -4.57
CA LEU A 138 13.25 7.28 -4.17
C LEU A 138 14.61 6.60 -4.36
N PRO A 139 15.60 7.30 -4.96
CA PRO A 139 16.96 6.79 -5.09
C PRO A 139 17.68 6.67 -3.74
N ARG A 140 18.74 5.86 -3.70
CA ARG A 140 19.58 5.72 -2.49
C ARG A 140 20.35 6.99 -2.18
N TYR A 141 20.97 7.58 -3.19
CA TYR A 141 21.79 8.76 -3.07
C TYR A 141 21.08 9.96 -3.68
N LEU A 142 21.04 11.07 -2.96
CA LEU A 142 20.49 12.32 -3.48
C LEU A 142 21.23 13.52 -2.94
N VAL A 143 21.14 14.62 -3.70
CA VAL A 143 21.53 15.95 -3.25
C VAL A 143 20.31 16.57 -2.55
N GLU A 144 20.47 16.98 -1.31
CA GLU A 144 19.42 17.67 -0.55
C GLU A 144 19.93 18.95 0.10
N SER A 145 19.02 19.88 0.32
CA SER A 145 19.27 21.07 1.11
C SER A 145 19.06 20.76 2.59
N GLN A 146 20.08 21.01 3.40
CA GLN A 146 20.02 20.97 4.85
C GLN A 146 20.02 22.40 5.39
N ALA A 147 18.88 22.83 5.92
CA ALA A 147 18.75 24.15 6.56
C ALA A 147 19.07 24.04 8.06
N ASN A 148 19.76 25.05 8.60
CA ASN A 148 19.92 25.26 10.03
C ASN A 148 19.01 26.41 10.47
N SER A 149 17.90 26.06 11.12
CA SER A 149 16.87 27.01 11.57
C SER A 149 17.39 28.05 12.57
N SER A 150 18.48 27.75 13.30
CA SER A 150 19.05 28.66 14.30
C SER A 150 19.90 29.79 13.69
N THR A 151 20.52 29.56 12.53
CA THR A 151 21.45 30.52 11.91
C THR A 151 20.88 31.15 10.63
N GLY A 152 19.78 30.61 10.10
CA GLY A 152 19.22 31.03 8.80
C GLY A 152 20.08 30.63 7.60
N LEU A 153 21.16 29.90 7.85
CA LEU A 153 22.08 29.37 6.86
C LEU A 153 21.75 27.90 6.58
N GLY A 154 22.10 27.45 5.38
CA GLY A 154 21.94 26.07 4.95
C GLY A 154 23.15 25.58 4.17
N SER A 155 23.20 24.29 3.91
CA SER A 155 24.21 23.68 3.05
C SER A 155 23.53 22.61 2.21
N LEU A 156 24.05 22.34 1.03
CA LEU A 156 23.73 21.14 0.31
C LEU A 156 24.57 19.97 0.83
N VAL A 157 23.95 18.79 0.88
CA VAL A 157 24.63 17.54 1.22
C VAL A 157 24.28 16.47 0.19
N VAL A 158 25.25 15.62 -0.10
CA VAL A 158 24.99 14.33 -0.73
C VAL A 158 24.75 13.33 0.38
N ARG A 159 23.54 12.78 0.46
CA ARG A 159 23.14 11.85 1.51
C ARG A 159 23.05 10.42 0.98
N ASP A 160 23.59 9.49 1.74
CA ASP A 160 23.24 8.07 1.65
C ASP A 160 22.01 7.80 2.53
N ARG A 161 20.90 7.44 1.91
CA ARG A 161 19.63 7.24 2.61
C ARG A 161 19.55 5.91 3.35
N ALA A 162 20.41 4.95 3.04
CA ALA A 162 20.41 3.66 3.72
C ALA A 162 20.85 3.78 5.19
N ASN A 163 21.77 4.69 5.48
CA ASN A 163 22.35 4.87 6.82
C ASN A 163 22.34 6.33 7.30
N SER A 164 21.71 7.23 6.55
CA SER A 164 21.66 8.69 6.82
C SER A 164 23.03 9.36 6.87
N GLN A 165 24.07 8.77 6.25
CA GLN A 165 25.41 9.34 6.20
C GLN A 165 25.49 10.47 5.18
N ILE A 166 26.23 11.52 5.54
CA ILE A 166 26.60 12.59 4.60
C ILE A 166 27.92 12.20 3.95
N LEU A 167 27.91 12.07 2.62
CA LEU A 167 29.07 11.68 1.83
C LEU A 167 29.91 12.89 1.40
N GLU A 168 29.24 13.99 1.09
CA GLU A 168 29.86 15.24 0.64
C GLU A 168 28.97 16.42 1.06
N ARG A 169 29.57 17.58 1.34
CA ARG A 169 28.86 18.79 1.79
C ARG A 169 29.35 20.02 1.03
N SER A 170 28.45 20.96 0.76
CA SER A 170 28.79 22.28 0.24
C SER A 170 29.33 23.21 1.33
N SER A 171 29.86 24.35 0.90
CA SER A 171 30.01 25.49 1.82
C SER A 171 28.64 25.96 2.36
N ILE A 172 28.64 26.68 3.48
CA ILE A 172 27.43 27.22 4.08
C ILE A 172 26.93 28.41 3.23
N TRP A 173 25.64 28.45 2.93
CA TRP A 173 25.00 29.45 2.09
C TRP A 173 23.61 29.83 2.61
N SER A 174 22.94 30.79 1.96
CA SER A 174 21.55 31.13 2.28
C SER A 174 20.62 29.93 2.10
N ALA A 175 19.90 29.55 3.16
CA ALA A 175 18.99 28.40 3.21
C ALA A 175 17.82 28.50 2.21
N LYS A 176 17.51 29.69 1.69
CA LYS A 176 16.41 29.94 0.75
C LYS A 176 16.74 29.63 -0.71
N SER A 177 17.97 29.23 -1.00
CA SER A 177 18.44 29.11 -2.39
C SER A 177 18.01 27.81 -3.07
N GLY A 178 17.71 26.76 -2.31
CA GLY A 178 17.27 25.46 -2.87
C GLY A 178 18.18 24.96 -3.99
N THR A 179 17.60 24.64 -5.14
CA THR A 179 18.31 24.22 -6.36
C THR A 179 19.14 25.31 -7.02
N ASN A 180 18.94 26.58 -6.67
CA ASN A 180 19.75 27.71 -7.16
C ASN A 180 21.05 27.92 -6.36
N HIS A 181 21.38 26.98 -5.47
CA HIS A 181 22.63 27.03 -4.72
C HIS A 181 23.84 26.85 -5.66
N PRO A 182 24.90 27.67 -5.55
CA PRO A 182 26.02 27.64 -6.49
C PRO A 182 26.72 26.28 -6.58
N ASP A 183 26.83 25.57 -5.45
CA ASP A 183 27.43 24.23 -5.40
C ASP A 183 26.51 23.08 -5.86
N TRP A 184 25.26 23.33 -6.28
CA TRP A 184 24.35 22.26 -6.70
C TRP A 184 24.93 21.46 -7.87
N SER A 185 25.42 22.17 -8.90
CA SER A 185 26.05 21.56 -10.07
C SER A 185 27.29 20.75 -9.67
N ARG A 186 28.15 21.31 -8.81
CA ARG A 186 29.36 20.64 -8.30
C ARG A 186 29.01 19.32 -7.60
N LEU A 187 28.06 19.34 -6.68
CA LEU A 187 27.65 18.12 -5.95
C LEU A 187 26.96 17.11 -6.86
N THR A 188 26.17 17.58 -7.83
CA THR A 188 25.54 16.71 -8.83
C THR A 188 26.60 16.02 -9.69
N VAL A 189 27.64 16.75 -10.15
CA VAL A 189 28.76 16.18 -10.90
C VAL A 189 29.54 15.18 -10.05
N TRP A 190 29.81 15.50 -8.79
CA TRP A 190 30.46 14.59 -7.85
C TRP A 190 29.66 13.29 -7.68
N LEU A 191 28.34 13.40 -7.49
CA LEU A 191 27.44 12.27 -7.32
C LEU A 191 27.37 11.40 -8.59
N ASN A 192 27.28 12.02 -9.77
CA ASN A 192 27.35 11.32 -11.05
C ASN A 192 28.68 10.57 -11.25
N SER A 193 29.80 11.12 -10.78
CA SER A 193 31.11 10.50 -10.91
C SER A 193 31.30 9.30 -9.98
N HIS A 194 30.80 9.38 -8.74
CA HIS A 194 30.98 8.32 -7.73
C HIS A 194 29.89 7.25 -7.81
N TYR A 195 28.67 7.65 -8.19
CA TYR A 195 27.51 6.79 -8.30
C TYR A 195 26.77 7.04 -9.64
N PRO A 196 27.31 6.58 -10.78
CA PRO A 196 26.77 6.88 -12.11
C PRO A 196 25.32 6.44 -12.32
N ARG A 197 24.84 5.43 -11.59
CA ARG A 197 23.46 4.90 -11.70
C ARG A 197 22.54 5.40 -10.59
N HIS A 198 22.89 6.48 -9.88
CA HIS A 198 22.17 6.87 -8.66
C HIS A 198 20.74 7.33 -8.93
N LEU A 199 20.43 7.73 -10.17
CA LEU A 199 19.08 8.08 -10.61
C LEU A 199 18.15 6.88 -10.72
N ASP A 200 18.68 5.67 -10.85
CA ASP A 200 17.89 4.44 -10.81
C ASP A 200 17.56 4.12 -9.34
N PRO A 201 16.29 4.16 -8.94
CA PRO A 201 15.93 4.02 -7.54
C PRO A 201 16.03 2.58 -7.01
N LEU A 202 16.22 1.61 -7.89
CA LEU A 202 16.42 0.21 -7.55
C LEU A 202 17.91 -0.17 -7.50
N ARG A 203 18.82 0.79 -7.72
CA ARG A 203 20.27 0.57 -7.70
C ARG A 203 20.92 1.02 -6.41
N TYR A 204 22.10 0.43 -6.17
CA TYR A 204 22.95 0.65 -5.01
C TYR A 204 22.36 0.24 -3.67
N TRP A 205 21.09 -0.13 -3.58
CA TRP A 205 20.54 -0.74 -2.39
C TRP A 205 21.01 -2.19 -2.29
N LYS A 206 21.57 -2.58 -1.13
CA LYS A 206 22.19 -3.90 -0.95
C LYS A 206 21.20 -5.03 -1.26
N ASP A 207 19.99 -4.93 -0.70
CA ASP A 207 18.88 -5.85 -0.93
C ASP A 207 18.50 -5.92 -2.41
N CYS A 208 18.37 -4.78 -3.09
CA CYS A 208 18.00 -4.78 -4.51
C CYS A 208 19.09 -5.38 -5.40
N GLU A 209 20.37 -5.08 -5.15
CA GLU A 209 21.46 -5.65 -5.95
C GLU A 209 21.57 -7.18 -5.76
N GLU A 210 21.36 -7.67 -4.54
CA GLU A 210 21.29 -9.11 -4.25
C GLU A 210 20.09 -9.76 -4.97
N ASN A 211 18.93 -9.11 -4.95
CA ASN A 211 17.70 -9.64 -5.55
C ASN A 211 17.69 -9.62 -7.09
N ILE A 212 18.39 -8.67 -7.71
CA ILE A 212 18.48 -8.57 -9.18
C ILE A 212 19.45 -9.62 -9.75
N GLN A 213 20.44 -10.05 -8.97
CA GLN A 213 21.43 -11.04 -9.37
C GLN A 213 20.97 -12.49 -9.16
N SER A 214 20.03 -12.71 -8.24
CA SER A 214 19.38 -14.01 -7.99
C SER A 214 18.30 -14.33 -9.01
#